data_AF-A0AA95EUJ6-F1
#
_entry.id   AF-A0AA95EUJ6-F1
#
_cell.length_a   1.000
_cell.length_b   1.000
_cell.length_c   1.000
_cell.angle_alpha   90.00
_cell.angle_beta   90.00
_cell.angle_gamma   90.00
#
_symmetry.space_group_name_H-M   'P 1'
#
loop_
_entity.id
_entity.type
_entity.pdbx_description
1 polymer ?
#
loop_
_entity_poly.entity_id
_entity_poly.type
_entity_poly.pdbx_seq_one_letter_code
_entity_poly.pdbx_strand_id
1 'polypeptide(L)'
;MNIISIFPETTTRTVGRLSNGSDRQVITETIYTVLVHDGGRKYLKTFTHEPTEQIIKVVFDTGQFSDITSVTDTLENDTAFLALELVDTQIRLDQAENEQAWMLLELVNKGVL
;
A
#
# COMPACT_ATOMS: atom_id res chain seq x y z
N MET A 1 16.89 -7.72 16.29
CA MET A 1 16.75 -7.24 14.89
C MET A 1 16.58 -8.44 13.96
N ASN A 2 15.47 -8.53 13.23
CA ASN A 2 15.20 -9.56 12.23
C ASN A 2 14.89 -8.92 10.87
N ILE A 3 15.55 -9.35 9.78
CA ILE A 3 15.30 -8.81 8.44
C ILE A 3 14.09 -9.52 7.87
N ILE A 4 13.05 -8.75 7.52
CA ILE A 4 11.80 -9.28 6.97
C ILE A 4 11.95 -9.47 5.46
N SER A 5 12.45 -8.45 4.77
CA SER A 5 12.55 -8.46 3.31
C SER A 5 13.54 -7.42 2.79
N ILE A 6 14.04 -7.68 1.58
CA ILE A 6 14.87 -6.77 0.79
C ILE A 6 14.25 -6.72 -0.61
N PHE A 7 13.77 -5.54 -1.01
CA PHE A 7 13.09 -5.33 -2.28
C PHE A 7 13.95 -4.46 -3.21
N PRO A 8 14.46 -4.98 -4.34
CA PRO A 8 15.10 -4.15 -5.34
C PRO A 8 14.04 -3.45 -6.20
N GLU A 9 14.18 -2.13 -6.35
CA GLU A 9 13.35 -1.29 -7.18
C GLU A 9 14.24 -0.54 -8.17
N THR A 10 14.07 -0.83 -9.46
CA THR A 10 14.82 -0.15 -10.52
C THR A 10 14.04 1.09 -10.96
N THR A 11 14.57 2.26 -10.67
CA THR A 11 14.02 3.54 -11.14
C THR A 11 14.85 4.05 -12.32
N THR A 12 14.16 4.45 -13.39
CA THR A 12 14.77 5.21 -14.48
C THR A 12 14.49 6.69 -14.28
N ARG A 13 15.54 7.49 -14.17
CA ARG A 13 15.43 8.94 -14.12
C ARG A 13 16.04 9.51 -15.39
N THR A 14 15.22 10.23 -16.14
CA THR A 14 15.72 11.08 -17.22
C THR A 14 16.36 12.31 -16.58
N VAL A 15 17.67 12.44 -16.70
CA VAL A 15 18.38 13.66 -16.30
C VAL A 15 18.73 14.47 -17.54
N GLY A 16 18.54 15.78 -17.44
CA GLY A 16 18.68 16.70 -18.55
C GLY A 16 17.34 17.09 -19.18
N ARG A 17 17.28 18.33 -19.67
CA ARG A 17 16.27 18.79 -20.61
C ARG A 17 16.98 19.77 -21.51
N LEU A 18 16.76 19.66 -22.80
CA LEU A 18 16.97 20.81 -23.64
C LEU A 18 15.66 21.20 -24.31
N SER A 19 15.33 22.48 -24.20
CA SER A 19 14.35 23.19 -25.03
C SER A 19 14.79 23.28 -26.50
N ASN A 20 15.95 22.71 -26.85
CA ASN A 20 16.64 22.84 -28.14
C ASN A 20 16.92 21.50 -28.86
N GLY A 21 16.47 20.36 -28.34
CA GLY A 21 16.47 19.08 -29.08
C GLY A 21 17.74 18.22 -29.05
N SER A 22 18.61 18.32 -28.04
CA SER A 22 19.74 17.39 -27.86
C SER A 22 19.60 16.48 -26.63
N ASP A 23 20.38 15.39 -26.63
CA ASP A 23 20.04 14.06 -26.11
C ASP A 23 19.82 13.97 -24.59
N ARG A 24 18.78 13.22 -24.25
CA ARG A 24 18.39 12.87 -22.88
C ARG A 24 19.32 11.77 -22.36
N GLN A 25 19.95 12.01 -21.22
CA GLN A 25 20.65 10.93 -20.51
C GLN A 25 19.64 10.20 -19.61
N VAL A 26 19.38 8.93 -19.93
CA VAL A 26 18.58 8.05 -19.07
C VAL A 26 19.53 7.38 -18.10
N ILE A 27 19.38 7.68 -16.81
CA ILE A 27 20.10 6.99 -15.75
C ILE A 27 19.16 5.96 -15.15
N THR A 28 19.63 4.71 -15.07
CA THR A 28 18.95 3.62 -14.40
C THR A 28 19.64 3.40 -13.05
N GLU A 29 18.89 3.57 -11.96
CA GLU A 29 19.37 3.35 -10.59
C GLU A 29 18.53 2.25 -9.93
N THR A 30 19.19 1.33 -9.24
CA THR A 30 18.53 0.29 -8.44
C THR A 30 18.58 0.70 -6.97
N ILE A 31 17.41 0.82 -6.35
CA ILE A 31 17.25 1.13 -4.94
C ILE A 31 16.79 -0.13 -4.22
N TYR A 32 17.45 -0.49 -3.13
CA TYR A 32 17.12 -1.64 -2.31
C TYR A 32 16.42 -1.17 -1.04
N THR A 33 15.15 -1.50 -0.90
CA THR A 33 14.36 -1.19 0.31
C THR A 33 14.42 -2.37 1.27
N VAL A 34 14.96 -2.14 2.46
CA VAL A 34 15.11 -3.13 3.52
C VAL A 34 14.08 -2.88 4.62
N LEU A 35 13.35 -3.93 4.98
CA LEU A 35 12.41 -3.95 6.09
C LEU A 35 12.94 -4.83 7.22
N VAL A 36 12.90 -4.28 8.42
CA VAL A 36 13.43 -4.90 9.63
C VAL A 36 12.36 -4.90 10.71
N HIS A 37 12.25 -6.00 11.45
CA HIS A 37 11.43 -6.11 12.65
C HIS A 37 12.32 -6.18 13.90
N ASP A 38 12.07 -5.33 14.88
CA ASP A 38 12.76 -5.39 16.17
C ASP A 38 11.83 -4.98 17.31
N GLY A 39 11.73 -5.81 18.35
CA GLY A 39 10.93 -5.50 19.55
C GLY A 39 9.45 -5.20 19.31
N GLY A 40 8.83 -5.78 18.26
CA GLY A 40 7.44 -5.48 17.89
C GLY A 40 7.28 -4.28 16.95
N ARG A 41 8.38 -3.63 16.56
CA ARG A 41 8.38 -2.49 15.65
C ARG A 41 8.95 -2.85 14.29
N LYS A 42 8.45 -2.17 13.25
CA LYS A 42 8.83 -2.31 11.85
C LYS A 42 9.62 -1.07 11.45
N TYR A 43 10.73 -1.29 10.79
CA TYR A 43 11.69 -0.27 10.41
C TYR A 43 12.01 -0.38 8.92
N LEU A 44 12.22 0.76 8.26
CA LEU A 44 12.50 0.82 6.83
C LEU A 44 13.73 1.67 6.52
N LYS A 45 14.54 1.21 5.56
CA LYS A 45 15.67 1.96 4.99
C LYS A 45 15.88 1.62 3.52
N THR A 46 16.25 2.61 2.73
CA THR A 46 16.65 2.42 1.33
C THR A 46 18.17 2.50 1.18
N PHE A 47 18.71 1.70 0.26
CA PHE A 47 20.12 1.62 -0.10
C PHE A 47 20.26 1.77 -1.62
N THR A 48 21.33 2.40 -2.09
CA THR A 48 21.61 2.55 -3.53
C THR A 48 22.41 1.39 -4.12
N HIS A 49 22.73 0.41 -3.29
CA HIS A 49 23.49 -0.79 -3.62
C HIS A 49 22.91 -1.96 -2.83
N GLU A 50 23.14 -3.18 -3.28
CA GLU A 50 22.69 -4.38 -2.57
C GLU A 50 23.32 -4.44 -1.17
N PRO A 51 22.52 -4.32 -0.08
CA PRO A 51 23.07 -4.29 1.25
C PRO A 51 23.29 -5.71 1.79
N THR A 52 24.45 -5.97 2.38
CA THR A 52 24.70 -7.22 3.12
C THR A 52 24.06 -7.16 4.50
N GLU A 53 23.83 -8.31 5.13
CA GLU A 53 23.27 -8.38 6.49
C GLU A 53 24.10 -7.58 7.52
N GLN A 54 25.43 -7.58 7.37
CA GLN A 54 26.32 -6.82 8.26
C GLN A 54 26.12 -5.31 8.12
N ILE A 55 25.98 -4.81 6.88
CA ILE A 55 25.70 -3.40 6.62
C ILE A 55 24.35 -3.03 7.21
N ILE A 56 23.34 -3.88 7.04
CA ILE A 56 22.00 -3.66 7.60
C ILE A 56 22.06 -3.54 9.12
N LYS A 57 22.78 -4.44 9.80
CA LYS A 57 22.98 -4.37 11.27
C LYS A 57 23.63 -3.07 11.70
N VAL A 58 24.75 -2.69 11.09
CA VAL A 58 25.47 -1.44 11.44
C VAL A 58 24.59 -0.20 11.22
N VAL A 59 23.87 -0.15 10.10
CA VAL A 59 22.98 0.98 9.78
C VAL A 59 21.77 1.02 10.72
N PHE A 60 21.29 -0.14 11.17
CA PHE A 60 20.25 -0.24 12.19
C PHE A 60 20.73 0.24 13.56
N ASP A 61 21.90 -0.22 14.00
CA ASP A 61 22.50 0.16 15.30
C ASP A 61 22.85 1.65 15.37
N THR A 62 23.13 2.28 14.22
CA THR A 62 23.34 3.73 14.11
C THR A 62 22.05 4.56 14.06
N GLY A 63 20.88 3.91 14.14
CA GLY A 63 19.58 4.58 14.20
C GLY A 63 19.14 5.24 12.89
N GLN A 64 19.69 4.81 11.75
CA GLN A 64 19.39 5.43 10.45
C GLN A 64 18.13 4.87 9.75
N PHE A 65 17.47 3.90 10.38
CA PHE A 65 16.21 3.34 9.93
C PHE A 65 15.03 4.20 10.40
N SER A 66 14.02 4.33 9.55
CA SER A 66 12.77 5.00 9.90
C SER A 66 11.81 4.00 10.55
N ASP A 67 11.25 4.34 11.71
CA ASP A 67 10.15 3.59 12.33
C ASP A 67 8.88 3.80 11.48
N ILE A 68 8.29 2.71 10.99
CA ILE A 68 7.10 2.72 10.14
C ILE A 68 5.91 2.01 10.79
N THR A 69 6.05 1.54 12.03
CA THR A 69 4.99 0.77 12.72
C THR A 69 3.69 1.55 12.77
N SER A 70 3.74 2.81 13.21
CA SER A 70 2.52 3.61 13.33
C SER A 70 1.84 3.84 11.98
N VAL A 71 2.60 3.95 10.89
CA VAL A 71 2.06 4.19 9.55
C VAL A 71 1.38 2.93 9.02
N THR A 72 2.01 1.76 9.18
CA THR A 72 1.39 0.49 8.77
C THR A 72 0.16 0.19 9.59
N ASP A 73 0.21 0.43 10.90
CA ASP A 73 -0.92 0.13 11.79
C ASP A 73 -2.10 1.08 11.52
N THR A 74 -1.86 2.35 11.17
CA THR A 74 -2.93 3.25 10.73
C THR A 74 -3.55 2.79 9.41
N LEU A 75 -2.74 2.40 8.42
CA LEU A 75 -3.25 1.97 7.11
C LEU A 75 -4.02 0.64 7.19
N GLU A 76 -3.53 -0.32 7.99
CA GLU A 76 -4.22 -1.59 8.24
C GLU A 76 -5.56 -1.36 8.97
N ASN A 77 -5.61 -0.45 9.94
CA ASN A 77 -6.86 -0.09 10.62
C ASN A 77 -7.85 0.63 9.71
N ASP A 78 -7.39 1.60 8.92
CA ASP A 78 -8.27 2.36 8.01
C ASP A 78 -8.86 1.45 6.94
N THR A 79 -8.06 0.54 6.38
CA THR A 79 -8.53 -0.45 5.39
C THR A 79 -9.48 -1.47 6.00
N ALA A 80 -9.24 -1.93 7.23
CA ALA A 80 -10.16 -2.80 7.94
C ALA A 80 -11.50 -2.10 8.23
N PHE A 81 -11.48 -0.83 8.61
CA PHE A 81 -12.69 -0.03 8.84
C PHE A 81 -13.51 0.15 7.55
N LEU A 82 -12.86 0.51 6.46
CA LEU A 82 -13.48 0.62 5.13
C LEU A 82 -14.11 -0.70 4.69
N ALA A 83 -13.42 -1.83 4.90
CA ALA A 83 -13.96 -3.14 4.57
C ALA A 83 -15.23 -3.47 5.36
N LEU A 84 -15.28 -3.12 6.65
CA LEU A 84 -16.47 -3.30 7.48
C LEU A 84 -17.64 -2.41 7.02
N GLU A 85 -17.37 -1.15 6.68
CA GLU A 85 -18.38 -0.23 6.16
C GLU A 85 -18.99 -0.72 4.84
N LEU A 86 -18.15 -1.26 3.95
CA LEU A 86 -18.59 -1.85 2.67
C LEU A 86 -19.50 -3.07 2.88
N VAL A 87 -19.18 -3.92 3.87
CA VAL A 87 -20.04 -5.07 4.21
C VAL A 87 -21.41 -4.62 4.72
N ASP A 88 -21.44 -3.60 5.59
CA ASP A 88 -22.71 -3.06 6.10
C ASP A 88 -23.55 -2.44 4.96
N THR A 89 -22.91 -1.69 4.06
CA THR A 89 -23.61 -1.13 2.90
C THR A 89 -24.15 -2.20 1.97
N GLN A 90 -23.43 -3.31 1.76
CA GLN A 90 -23.92 -4.42 0.96
C GLN A 90 -25.17 -5.05 1.59
N ILE A 91 -25.17 -5.29 2.90
CA ILE A 91 -26.33 -5.85 3.62
C ILE A 91 -27.56 -4.95 3.45
N ARG A 92 -27.37 -3.64 3.59
CA ARG A 92 -28.46 -2.66 3.45
C ARG A 92 -29.00 -2.60 2.02
N LEU A 93 -28.13 -2.74 1.02
CA LEU A 93 -28.52 -2.80 -0.38
C LEU A 93 -29.37 -4.05 -0.65
N ASP A 94 -28.92 -5.22 -0.20
CA ASP A 94 -29.64 -6.49 -0.38
C ASP A 94 -31.03 -6.44 0.28
N GLN A 95 -31.14 -5.81 1.45
CA GLN A 95 -32.42 -5.58 2.12
C GLN A 95 -33.35 -4.68 1.30
N ALA A 96 -32.84 -3.54 0.82
CA ALA A 96 -33.61 -2.61 0.01
C ALA A 96 -34.06 -3.24 -1.32
N GLU A 97 -33.22 -4.04 -1.97
CA GLU A 97 -33.58 -4.79 -3.18
C GLU A 97 -34.68 -5.81 -2.90
N ASN A 98 -34.61 -6.52 -1.79
CA ASN A 98 -35.63 -7.49 -1.40
C ASN A 98 -36.97 -6.82 -1.06
N GLU A 99 -36.94 -5.67 -0.37
CA GLU A 99 -38.13 -4.85 -0.10
C GLU A 99 -38.76 -4.34 -1.41
N GLN A 100 -37.94 -3.86 -2.35
CA GLN A 100 -38.42 -3.43 -3.66
C GLN A 100 -39.02 -4.59 -4.46
N ALA A 101 -38.38 -5.76 -4.45
CA ALA A 101 -38.90 -6.95 -5.11
C ALA A 101 -40.27 -7.37 -4.53
N TRP A 102 -40.41 -7.33 -3.21
CA TRP A 102 -41.68 -7.57 -2.52
C TRP A 102 -42.77 -6.57 -2.94
N MET A 103 -42.42 -5.28 -2.99
CA MET A 103 -43.34 -4.22 -3.38
C MET A 103 -43.81 -4.36 -4.83
N LEU A 104 -42.91 -4.70 -5.75
CA LEU A 104 -43.24 -4.99 -7.14
C LEU A 104 -44.19 -6.19 -7.25
N LEU A 105 -43.91 -7.27 -6.52
CA LEU A 105 -44.75 -8.46 -6.52
C LEU A 105 -46.17 -8.16 -5.97
N GLU A 106 -46.27 -7.32 -4.96
CA GLU A 106 -47.55 -6.87 -4.41
C GLU A 106 -48.33 -6.00 -5.40
N LEU A 107 -47.67 -5.09 -6.11
CA LEU A 107 -48.30 -4.26 -7.14
C LEU A 107 -48.83 -5.09 -8.32
N VAL A 108 -48.08 -6.11 -8.75
CA VAL A 108 -48.52 -7.10 -9.76
C VAL A 108 -49.73 -7.88 -9.25
N ASN A 109 -49.68 -8.40 -8.02
CA ASN A 109 -50.81 -9.14 -7.44
C ASN A 109 -52.09 -8.28 -7.30
N LYS A 110 -51.94 -6.97 -7.09
CA LYS A 110 -53.06 -6.03 -7.04
C LYS A 110 -53.53 -5.57 -8.44
N GLY A 111 -52.86 -6.01 -9.51
CA GLY A 111 -53.18 -5.64 -10.89
C GLY A 111 -52.94 -4.16 -11.22
N VAL A 112 -52.07 -3.51 -10.45
CA VAL A 112 -51.66 -2.11 -10.67
C VAL A 112 -50.54 -2.03 -11.72
N LEU A 113 -49.71 -3.08 -11.78
CA LEU A 113 -48.75 -3.40 -12.83
C LEU A 113 -49.19 -4.69 -13.53
#